data_AF-X6NGA1-F1
#
_entry.id   AF-X6NGA1-F1
#
_cell.length_a   1.000
_cell.length_b   1.000
_cell.length_c   1.000
_cell.angle_alpha   90.00
_cell.angle_beta   90.00
_cell.angle_gamma   90.00
#
_symmetry.space_group_name_H-M   'P 1'
#
loop_
_entity.id
_entity.type
_entity.pdbx_description
1 polymer ?
#
loop_
_entity_poly.entity_id
_entity_poly.type
_entity_poly.pdbx_seq_one_letter_code
_entity_poly.pdbx_strand_id
1 'polypeptide(L)'
;MLDFGDTKAIGIDFGTSLFRIGGWKDGSPEELQSGDTVVALSDNEESVVARTKLLIGKQNQKKKEEQSNNYGALHRYNEVKAMEHCQLCHFYVAKGVNDELVYKLPSDKQYTPSQILIRIMKLIKEVASEDEEESAFRAFEIMTPFFCLFVRQNKKSQSTKKKKKLRKMIRNAAEEAGIEVIELLDEHKAAALCYWWHNRKEIRSSKKVVIVDWGSGKLGVSLAHIEEKKIKMEAVTESVKFGGEDITNRLVAYMAGQFTNNNKDHYDELTRDVKVVEILRSHCVEAQAKLSTQKTYKKVIRDFHQGKNFQFNLSRTKYIYIY
;
A
#
# COMPACT_ATOMS: atom_id res chain seq x y z
N MET A 1 11.71 21.52 -19.28
CA MET A 1 10.55 21.84 -18.42
C MET A 1 9.35 21.72 -19.31
N LEU A 2 8.38 20.88 -18.94
CA LEU A 2 7.06 20.96 -19.54
C LEU A 2 6.44 22.24 -18.97
N ASP A 3 6.26 23.23 -19.84
CA ASP A 3 5.53 24.46 -19.52
C ASP A 3 4.04 24.16 -19.72
N PHE A 4 3.28 24.13 -18.62
CA PHE A 4 1.85 23.84 -18.63
C PHE A 4 0.99 25.12 -18.71
N GLY A 5 1.60 26.28 -18.99
CA GLY A 5 0.91 27.57 -18.97
C GLY A 5 0.36 27.88 -17.57
N ASP A 6 -0.85 28.45 -17.48
CA ASP A 6 -1.55 28.75 -16.22
C ASP A 6 -2.02 27.50 -15.44
N THR A 7 -1.74 26.30 -15.96
CA THR A 7 -2.22 25.04 -15.39
C THR A 7 -1.21 24.51 -14.37
N LYS A 8 -1.62 24.35 -13.10
CA LYS A 8 -0.77 23.73 -12.09
C LYS A 8 -0.81 22.20 -12.24
N ALA A 9 0.37 21.58 -12.29
CA ALA A 9 0.54 20.14 -12.25
C ALA A 9 0.94 19.70 -10.86
N ILE A 10 0.46 18.54 -10.42
CA ILE A 10 0.87 17.89 -9.17
C ILE A 10 1.38 16.48 -9.43
N GLY A 11 2.36 16.07 -8.64
CA GLY A 11 2.84 14.69 -8.59
C GLY A 11 2.08 13.93 -7.50
N ILE A 12 1.57 12.74 -7.83
CA ILE A 12 1.06 11.81 -6.82
C ILE A 12 2.05 10.66 -6.71
N ASP A 13 2.68 10.53 -5.55
CA ASP A 13 3.19 9.25 -5.12
C ASP A 13 2.03 8.40 -4.64
N PHE A 14 1.59 7.46 -5.47
CA PHE A 14 0.56 6.52 -5.08
C PHE A 14 1.28 5.30 -4.49
N GLY A 15 1.29 5.12 -3.18
CA GLY A 15 1.95 3.99 -2.52
C GLY A 15 0.99 2.86 -2.17
N THR A 16 1.53 1.75 -1.65
CA THR A 16 0.71 0.61 -1.19
C THR A 16 -0.07 0.92 0.09
N SER A 17 0.51 1.72 0.98
CA SER A 17 -0.09 2.06 2.28
C SER A 17 -0.44 3.54 2.40
N LEU A 18 0.31 4.40 1.72
CA LEU A 18 0.24 5.86 1.83
C LEU A 18 0.26 6.45 0.42
N PHE A 19 -0.35 7.62 0.26
CA PHE A 19 -0.10 8.48 -0.88
C PHE A 19 0.52 9.80 -0.42
N ARG A 20 1.29 10.43 -1.31
CA ARG A 20 1.84 11.79 -1.17
C ARG A 20 1.48 12.61 -2.40
N ILE A 21 1.20 13.89 -2.17
CA ILE A 21 0.91 14.86 -3.23
C ILE A 21 1.99 15.93 -3.15
N GLY A 22 2.73 16.11 -4.24
CA GLY A 22 3.72 17.17 -4.39
C GLY A 22 3.31 18.15 -5.48
N GLY A 23 3.75 19.40 -5.34
CA GLY A 23 3.53 20.45 -6.32
C GLY A 23 4.79 21.28 -6.53
N TRP A 24 4.75 22.15 -7.53
CA TRP A 24 5.80 23.13 -7.76
C TRP A 24 5.39 24.48 -7.20
N LYS A 25 6.13 25.00 -6.22
CA LYS A 25 5.86 26.29 -5.57
C LYS A 25 7.15 27.07 -5.41
N ASP A 26 7.10 28.36 -5.72
CA ASP A 26 8.21 29.31 -5.54
C ASP A 26 9.56 28.86 -6.13
N GLY A 27 9.53 28.11 -7.23
CA GLY A 27 10.72 27.63 -7.94
C GLY A 27 11.31 26.31 -7.41
N SER A 28 10.63 25.62 -6.49
CA SER A 28 11.01 24.32 -5.96
C SER A 28 9.85 23.32 -5.85
N PRO A 29 10.13 22.01 -5.86
CA PRO A 29 9.14 21.00 -5.50
C PRO A 29 8.89 21.04 -3.99
N GLU A 30 7.62 20.95 -3.60
CA GLU A 30 7.17 20.89 -2.20
C GLU A 30 6.15 19.76 -2.03
N GLU A 31 6.15 19.11 -0.87
CA GLU A 31 5.06 18.23 -0.46
C GLU A 31 3.88 19.11 -0.03
N LEU A 32 2.72 18.89 -0.65
CA LEU A 32 1.50 19.63 -0.37
C LEU A 32 0.66 18.90 0.68
N GLN A 33 0.36 17.63 0.40
CA GLN A 33 -0.60 16.85 1.17
C GLN A 33 -0.24 15.38 1.19
N SER A 34 -0.80 14.66 2.15
CA SER A 34 -0.61 13.22 2.26
C SER A 34 -1.77 12.50 2.92
N GLY A 35 -1.88 11.20 2.67
CA GLY A 35 -2.91 10.39 3.29
C GLY A 35 -2.65 8.90 3.18
N ASP A 36 -3.60 8.13 3.70
CA ASP A 36 -3.57 6.67 3.65
C ASP A 36 -4.23 6.16 2.36
N THR A 37 -3.69 5.08 1.80
CA THR A 37 -4.27 4.39 0.62
C THR A 37 -5.32 3.34 1.05
N VAL A 38 -6.10 3.65 2.09
CA VAL A 38 -7.07 2.71 2.69
C VAL A 38 -8.49 3.22 2.48
N VAL A 39 -9.34 2.35 1.94
CA VAL A 39 -10.78 2.62 1.77
C VAL A 39 -11.55 1.63 2.62
N ALA A 40 -12.41 2.12 3.51
CA ALA A 40 -13.38 1.26 4.17
C ALA A 40 -14.58 1.08 3.24
N LEU A 41 -14.93 -0.17 3.00
CA LEU A 41 -16.09 -0.53 2.22
C LEU A 41 -17.24 -0.80 3.18
N SER A 42 -18.38 -0.19 2.90
CA SER A 42 -19.62 -0.42 3.63
C SER A 42 -20.75 -0.75 2.67
N ASP A 43 -21.83 -1.29 3.20
CA ASP A 43 -23.02 -1.63 2.41
C ASP A 43 -23.74 -0.37 1.93
N ASN A 44 -23.69 0.68 2.75
CA ASN A 44 -24.14 2.01 2.40
C ASN A 44 -23.13 2.59 1.41
N GLU A 45 -23.62 3.17 0.31
CA GLU A 45 -22.76 3.62 -0.82
C GLU A 45 -21.77 4.72 -0.45
N GLU A 46 -21.90 5.31 0.75
CA GLU A 46 -20.89 6.12 1.39
C GLU A 46 -19.73 5.22 1.89
N SER A 47 -18.74 5.03 1.02
CA SER A 47 -17.45 4.49 1.43
C SER A 47 -16.81 5.46 2.41
N VAL A 48 -16.68 5.08 3.68
CA VAL A 48 -15.89 5.86 4.62
C VAL A 48 -14.43 5.71 4.22
N VAL A 49 -13.83 6.82 3.80
CA VAL A 49 -12.38 6.92 3.68
C VAL A 49 -11.82 6.76 5.08
N ALA A 50 -11.23 5.61 5.39
CA ALA A 50 -10.52 5.45 6.63
C ALA A 50 -9.18 6.19 6.50
N ARG A 51 -9.14 7.47 6.91
CA ARG A 51 -7.99 7.96 7.69
C ARG A 51 -7.73 6.86 8.72
N THR A 52 -6.53 6.30 8.82
CA THR A 52 -6.25 5.17 9.71
C THR A 52 -6.49 5.58 11.17
N LYS A 53 -7.75 5.51 11.58
CA LYS A 53 -8.30 5.63 12.92
C LYS A 53 -9.62 4.89 12.86
N LEU A 54 -9.56 3.65 13.35
CA LEU A 54 -10.66 2.88 13.92
C LEU A 54 -12.06 3.23 13.41
N LEU A 55 -12.61 2.38 12.54
CA LEU A 55 -14.06 2.31 12.34
C LEU A 55 -14.55 0.96 12.83
N ILE A 56 -14.68 0.87 14.16
CA ILE A 56 -15.45 -0.16 14.84
C ILE A 56 -16.93 0.10 14.53
N GLY A 57 -17.46 -0.59 13.53
CA GLY A 57 -18.90 -0.80 13.39
C GLY A 57 -19.33 -1.95 14.29
N LYS A 58 -20.08 -1.66 15.36
CA LYS A 58 -20.85 -2.69 16.08
C LYS A 58 -21.81 -3.34 15.07
N GLN A 59 -21.72 -4.65 14.81
CA GLN A 59 -22.90 -5.50 14.65
C GLN A 59 -22.62 -7.01 14.71
N ASN A 60 -23.31 -7.63 15.67
CA ASN A 60 -23.94 -8.95 15.70
C ASN A 60 -23.17 -10.21 15.27
N GLN A 61 -22.80 -10.97 16.30
CA GLN A 61 -22.71 -12.43 16.26
C GLN A 61 -23.90 -13.02 15.49
N LYS A 62 -23.66 -13.61 14.31
CA LYS A 62 -24.30 -14.83 13.78
C LYS A 62 -23.99 -15.00 12.29
N LYS A 63 -23.01 -15.86 12.00
CA LYS A 63 -23.15 -17.07 11.16
C LYS A 63 -21.75 -17.67 10.96
N LYS A 64 -21.61 -18.95 11.33
CA LYS A 64 -20.46 -19.79 11.02
C LYS A 64 -20.65 -20.31 9.60
N GLU A 65 -20.03 -19.69 8.62
CA GLU A 65 -19.91 -20.25 7.27
C GLU A 65 -18.43 -20.25 6.85
N GLU A 66 -18.06 -21.26 6.08
CA GLU A 66 -16.70 -21.74 5.80
C GLU A 66 -15.72 -20.63 5.41
N GLN A 67 -14.71 -20.45 6.26
CA GLN A 67 -13.73 -19.38 6.18
C GLN A 67 -12.65 -19.75 5.15
N SER A 68 -12.70 -19.11 3.99
CA SER A 68 -11.63 -19.10 2.99
C SER A 68 -10.86 -17.77 3.07
N ASN A 69 -9.59 -17.87 3.45
CA ASN A 69 -8.62 -16.78 3.59
C ASN A 69 -8.36 -16.04 2.26
N ASN A 70 -8.16 -14.72 2.28
CA ASN A 70 -8.24 -13.91 1.08
C ASN A 70 -7.27 -12.72 1.01
N TYR A 71 -6.79 -12.47 -0.22
CA TYR A 71 -5.72 -11.56 -0.63
C TYR A 71 -6.26 -10.49 -1.59
N GLY A 72 -5.64 -9.31 -1.61
CA GLY A 72 -6.05 -8.21 -2.48
C GLY A 72 -4.96 -7.86 -3.49
N ALA A 73 -5.22 -8.09 -4.77
CA ALA A 73 -4.64 -7.45 -5.96
C ALA A 73 -5.05 -8.24 -7.23
N LEU A 74 -4.99 -7.60 -8.40
CA LEU A 74 -5.45 -8.05 -9.75
C LEU A 74 -4.96 -9.44 -10.22
N HIS A 75 -5.55 -10.48 -9.65
CA HIS A 75 -5.28 -11.86 -10.01
C HIS A 75 -6.53 -12.54 -10.55
N ARG A 76 -6.33 -13.61 -11.31
CA ARG A 76 -7.41 -14.60 -11.43
C ARG A 76 -7.58 -15.25 -10.06
N TYR A 77 -8.80 -15.49 -9.63
CA TYR A 77 -9.11 -16.09 -8.32
C TYR A 77 -8.21 -17.32 -8.00
N ASN A 78 -7.91 -18.14 -9.02
CA ASN A 78 -7.06 -19.33 -8.89
C ASN A 78 -5.57 -19.03 -8.61
N GLU A 79 -5.05 -17.85 -8.95
CA GLU A 79 -3.66 -17.46 -8.67
C GLU A 79 -3.48 -17.02 -7.20
N VAL A 80 -4.55 -16.53 -6.58
CA VAL A 80 -4.60 -16.13 -5.17
C VAL A 80 -4.70 -17.32 -4.23
N LYS A 81 -5.47 -18.35 -4.62
CA LYS A 81 -5.68 -19.57 -3.83
C LYS A 81 -4.38 -20.36 -3.52
N ALA A 82 -3.31 -20.14 -4.28
CA ALA A 82 -2.05 -20.90 -4.19
C ALA A 82 -0.98 -20.26 -3.27
N MET A 83 -1.30 -19.19 -2.54
CA MET A 83 -0.37 -18.55 -1.61
C MET A 83 -0.74 -18.94 -0.16
N GLU A 84 0.25 -19.33 0.65
CA GLU A 84 0.05 -19.84 2.02
C GLU A 84 0.15 -18.76 3.11
N HIS A 85 0.55 -17.52 2.78
CA HIS A 85 0.99 -16.51 3.75
C HIS A 85 -0.07 -15.47 4.22
N CYS A 86 -1.33 -15.52 3.77
CA CYS A 86 -2.35 -14.49 4.10
C CYS A 86 -3.56 -15.02 4.86
N GLN A 87 -3.30 -15.70 5.97
CA GLN A 87 -4.34 -16.03 6.95
C GLN A 87 -4.75 -14.81 7.83
N LEU A 88 -4.17 -13.63 7.60
CA LEU A 88 -4.27 -12.46 8.50
C LEU A 88 -4.85 -11.19 7.83
N CYS A 89 -5.41 -11.30 6.62
CA CYS A 89 -6.04 -10.17 5.90
C CYS A 89 -7.57 -10.24 6.00
N HIS A 90 -8.23 -9.11 6.29
CA HIS A 90 -9.62 -9.05 6.77
C HIS A 90 -10.71 -8.75 5.73
N PHE A 91 -10.42 -8.91 4.45
CA PHE A 91 -11.41 -8.71 3.40
C PHE A 91 -11.64 -10.01 2.63
N TYR A 92 -12.91 -10.33 2.39
CA TYR A 92 -13.25 -11.50 1.59
C TYR A 92 -12.94 -11.18 0.13
N VAL A 93 -12.34 -12.13 -0.57
CA VAL A 93 -12.31 -12.13 -2.02
C VAL A 93 -13.06 -13.33 -2.57
N ALA A 94 -13.69 -13.11 -3.69
CA ALA A 94 -14.44 -14.14 -4.39
C ALA A 94 -14.03 -14.17 -5.86
N LYS A 95 -14.49 -15.23 -6.53
CA LYS A 95 -14.40 -15.35 -7.97
C LYS A 95 -15.56 -14.55 -8.59
N GLY A 96 -15.23 -13.46 -9.26
CA GLY A 96 -16.15 -12.70 -10.09
C GLY A 96 -16.34 -13.31 -11.48
N VAL A 97 -16.98 -12.54 -12.36
CA VAL A 97 -17.19 -12.92 -13.76
C VAL A 97 -15.83 -13.07 -14.47
N ASN A 98 -15.70 -14.03 -15.40
CA ASN A 98 -14.47 -14.28 -16.18
C ASN A 98 -13.22 -14.55 -15.34
N ASP A 99 -13.36 -15.23 -14.20
CA ASP A 99 -12.28 -15.55 -13.24
C ASP A 99 -11.64 -14.32 -12.59
N GLU A 100 -12.23 -13.13 -12.69
CA GLU A 100 -11.71 -11.91 -12.05
C GLU A 100 -11.76 -12.03 -10.51
N LEU A 101 -10.75 -11.52 -9.81
CA LEU A 101 -10.80 -11.36 -8.37
C LEU A 101 -11.69 -10.18 -8.00
N VAL A 102 -12.63 -10.39 -7.09
CA VAL A 102 -13.48 -9.34 -6.52
C VAL A 102 -13.37 -9.33 -5.01
N TYR A 103 -13.41 -8.14 -4.41
CA TYR A 103 -13.57 -7.96 -2.98
C TYR A 103 -15.05 -8.12 -2.63
N LYS A 104 -15.36 -8.84 -1.56
CA LYS A 104 -16.72 -9.17 -1.14
C LYS A 104 -16.95 -8.69 0.30
N LEU A 105 -18.07 -8.03 0.51
CA LEU A 105 -18.53 -7.63 1.84
C LEU A 105 -19.33 -8.75 2.52
N PRO A 106 -19.51 -8.70 3.85
CA PRO A 106 -20.39 -9.63 4.57
C PRO A 106 -21.83 -9.66 4.04
N SER A 107 -22.29 -8.58 3.41
CA SER A 107 -23.60 -8.47 2.72
C SER A 107 -23.68 -9.15 1.35
N ASP A 108 -22.60 -9.82 0.94
CA ASP A 108 -22.39 -10.33 -0.41
C ASP A 108 -22.17 -9.27 -1.51
N LYS A 109 -22.19 -7.97 -1.20
CA LYS A 109 -21.84 -6.91 -2.17
C LYS A 109 -20.39 -7.08 -2.64
N GLN A 110 -20.17 -6.94 -3.95
CA GLN A 110 -18.86 -7.17 -4.57
C GLN A 110 -18.29 -5.90 -5.19
N TYR A 111 -16.97 -5.76 -5.12
CA TYR A 111 -16.20 -4.67 -5.72
C TYR A 111 -15.02 -5.23 -6.50
N THR A 112 -14.84 -4.78 -7.74
CA THR A 112 -13.63 -5.08 -8.52
C THR A 112 -12.45 -4.23 -8.03
N PRO A 113 -11.21 -4.66 -8.25
CA PRO A 113 -10.03 -3.82 -8.00
C PRO A 113 -10.09 -2.45 -8.68
N SER A 114 -10.70 -2.36 -9.86
CA SER A 114 -10.90 -1.08 -10.56
C SER A 114 -11.84 -0.15 -9.79
N GLN A 115 -12.95 -0.69 -9.25
CA GLN A 115 -13.88 0.07 -8.42
C GLN A 115 -13.27 0.56 -7.10
N ILE A 116 -12.33 -0.19 -6.53
CA ILE A 116 -11.54 0.27 -5.37
C ILE A 116 -10.59 1.38 -5.78
N LEU A 117 -9.89 1.21 -6.90
CA LEU A 117 -8.94 2.20 -7.40
C LEU A 117 -9.62 3.55 -7.71
N ILE A 118 -10.80 3.55 -8.31
CA ILE A 118 -11.59 4.77 -8.57
C ILE A 118 -11.91 5.50 -7.25
N ARG A 119 -12.29 4.77 -6.20
CA ARG A 119 -12.58 5.38 -4.88
C ARG A 119 -11.34 6.01 -4.27
N ILE A 120 -10.19 5.35 -4.38
CA ILE A 120 -8.92 5.90 -3.92
C ILE A 120 -8.55 7.15 -4.73
N MET A 121 -8.74 7.14 -6.05
CA MET A 121 -8.47 8.32 -6.89
C MET A 121 -9.39 9.50 -6.55
N LYS A 122 -10.67 9.25 -6.24
CA LYS A 122 -11.60 10.28 -5.75
C LYS A 122 -11.13 10.88 -4.42
N LEU A 123 -10.72 10.04 -3.48
CA LEU A 123 -10.11 10.50 -2.22
C LEU A 123 -8.89 11.38 -2.47
N ILE A 124 -7.96 10.94 -3.34
CA ILE A 124 -6.76 11.72 -3.62
C ILE A 124 -7.12 13.08 -4.22
N LYS A 125 -8.13 13.13 -5.10
CA LYS A 125 -8.65 14.40 -5.64
C LYS A 125 -9.25 15.29 -4.55
N GLU A 126 -10.05 14.73 -3.65
CA GLU A 126 -10.62 15.46 -2.51
C GLU A 126 -9.51 16.08 -1.66
N VAL A 127 -8.51 15.29 -1.27
CA VAL A 127 -7.36 15.77 -0.46
C VAL A 127 -6.51 16.79 -1.21
N ALA A 128 -6.32 16.63 -2.53
CA ALA A 128 -5.62 17.61 -3.35
C ALA A 128 -6.34 18.97 -3.38
N SER A 129 -7.67 18.98 -3.22
CA SER A 129 -8.52 20.16 -3.36
C SER A 129 -8.80 20.88 -2.03
N GLU A 130 -8.30 20.38 -0.89
CA GLU A 130 -8.55 21.00 0.43
C GLU A 130 -7.88 22.39 0.58
N ASP A 131 -6.74 22.63 -0.10
CA ASP A 131 -5.93 23.85 0.08
C ASP A 131 -5.79 24.73 -1.18
N GLU A 132 -6.31 24.31 -2.34
CA GLU A 132 -6.31 25.11 -3.56
C GLU A 132 -7.65 24.97 -4.31
N GLU A 133 -8.03 26.00 -5.08
CA GLU A 133 -9.27 25.97 -5.89
C GLU A 133 -9.27 24.76 -6.84
N GLU A 134 -10.37 24.01 -6.82
CA GLU A 134 -10.61 22.75 -7.57
C GLU A 134 -10.27 22.84 -9.08
N SER A 135 -10.27 24.05 -9.65
CA SER A 135 -9.94 24.33 -11.05
C SER A 135 -8.44 24.39 -11.38
N ALA A 136 -7.55 24.33 -10.38
CA ALA A 136 -6.11 24.55 -10.56
C ALA A 136 -5.34 23.30 -11.04
N PHE A 137 -5.81 22.08 -10.72
CA PHE A 137 -5.06 20.84 -10.97
C PHE A 137 -5.61 20.04 -12.15
N ARG A 138 -4.97 20.13 -13.32
CA ARG A 138 -5.38 19.35 -14.51
C ARG A 138 -4.46 18.18 -14.85
N ALA A 139 -3.54 17.86 -13.95
CA ALA A 139 -2.28 17.34 -14.42
C ALA A 139 -1.58 16.52 -13.35
N PHE A 140 -1.76 15.20 -13.41
CA PHE A 140 -1.23 14.29 -12.40
C PHE A 140 -0.14 13.37 -12.96
N GLU A 141 1.06 13.45 -12.37
CA GLU A 141 2.08 12.42 -12.54
C GLU A 141 1.89 11.37 -11.46
N ILE A 142 1.26 10.25 -11.82
CA ILE A 142 1.02 9.16 -10.87
C ILE A 142 2.22 8.23 -10.91
N MET A 143 3.00 8.26 -9.84
CA MET A 143 4.00 7.26 -9.56
C MET A 143 3.28 5.95 -9.25
N THR A 144 3.44 4.97 -10.12
CA THR A 144 2.65 3.74 -9.98
C THR A 144 3.27 2.86 -8.88
N PRO A 145 2.56 2.58 -7.77
CA PRO A 145 2.94 1.48 -6.93
C PRO A 145 2.64 0.24 -7.76
N PHE A 146 3.44 -0.79 -7.57
CA PHE A 146 3.15 -2.08 -8.17
C PHE A 146 2.00 -2.79 -7.41
N PHE A 147 0.95 -2.08 -7.02
CA PHE A 147 -0.16 -2.58 -6.18
C PHE A 147 -1.02 -3.64 -6.88
N CYS A 148 -0.61 -4.19 -8.02
CA CYS A 148 -1.48 -5.06 -8.83
C CYS A 148 -0.78 -6.27 -9.43
N LEU A 149 0.37 -6.66 -8.92
CA LEU A 149 1.17 -7.71 -9.55
C LEU A 149 1.86 -8.62 -8.52
N PHE A 150 1.09 -9.40 -7.75
CA PHE A 150 1.61 -10.67 -7.20
C PHE A 150 1.68 -11.74 -8.29
N VAL A 151 2.34 -11.44 -9.41
CA VAL A 151 2.46 -12.38 -10.52
C VAL A 151 3.72 -13.21 -10.35
N ARG A 152 3.53 -14.52 -10.23
CA ARG A 152 4.56 -15.57 -10.36
C ARG A 152 5.51 -15.25 -11.53
N GLN A 153 6.81 -15.12 -11.26
CA GLN A 153 7.87 -14.80 -12.23
C GLN A 153 8.15 -15.95 -13.23
N ASN A 154 7.13 -16.39 -13.98
CA ASN A 154 7.33 -17.35 -15.06
C ASN A 154 7.18 -16.64 -16.41
N LYS A 155 8.32 -16.25 -16.99
CA LYS A 155 8.61 -15.80 -18.37
C LYS A 155 8.66 -14.28 -18.63
N LYS A 156 9.83 -13.82 -19.09
CA LYS A 156 10.22 -12.43 -19.44
C LYS A 156 9.24 -11.68 -20.37
N SER A 157 8.50 -12.37 -21.23
CA SER A 157 7.57 -11.76 -22.20
C SER A 157 6.21 -11.32 -21.61
N GLN A 158 5.81 -11.82 -20.43
CA GLN A 158 4.54 -11.46 -19.80
C GLN A 158 4.58 -10.14 -19.00
N SER A 159 5.77 -9.67 -18.60
CA SER A 159 5.94 -8.47 -17.77
C SER A 159 5.43 -7.20 -18.47
N THR A 160 5.76 -7.02 -19.75
CA THR A 160 5.41 -5.80 -20.51
C THR A 160 3.91 -5.65 -20.77
N LYS A 161 3.21 -6.74 -21.09
CA LYS A 161 1.74 -6.71 -21.32
C LYS A 161 0.98 -6.40 -20.02
N LYS A 162 1.44 -6.94 -18.89
CA LYS A 162 0.78 -6.74 -17.60
C LYS A 162 1.04 -5.33 -17.03
N LYS A 163 2.27 -4.80 -17.17
CA LYS A 163 2.58 -3.40 -16.86
C LYS A 163 1.71 -2.42 -17.67
N LYS A 164 1.50 -2.70 -18.96
CA LYS A 164 0.58 -1.92 -19.81
C LYS A 164 -0.87 -1.99 -19.32
N LYS A 165 -1.36 -3.18 -18.92
CA LYS A 165 -2.72 -3.34 -18.37
C LYS A 165 -2.91 -2.51 -17.09
N LEU A 166 -1.96 -2.58 -16.16
CA LEU A 166 -2.01 -1.81 -14.91
C LEU A 166 -2.03 -0.31 -15.17
N ARG A 167 -1.10 0.20 -16.00
CA ARG A 167 -1.06 1.62 -16.37
C ARG A 167 -2.34 2.10 -17.02
N LYS A 168 -2.97 1.27 -17.86
CA LYS A 168 -4.29 1.60 -18.44
C LYS A 168 -5.36 1.68 -17.37
N MET A 169 -5.39 0.73 -16.44
CA MET A 169 -6.38 0.73 -15.35
C MET A 169 -6.24 1.94 -14.43
N ILE A 170 -5.02 2.32 -14.06
CA ILE A 170 -4.75 3.53 -13.26
C ILE A 170 -5.24 4.77 -13.99
N ARG A 171 -4.90 4.91 -15.28
CA ARG A 171 -5.38 6.03 -16.10
C ARG A 171 -6.91 6.07 -16.17
N ASN A 172 -7.57 4.95 -16.46
CA ASN A 172 -9.03 4.88 -16.53
C ASN A 172 -9.68 5.25 -15.18
N ALA A 173 -9.13 4.75 -14.06
CA ALA A 173 -9.68 5.04 -12.73
C ALA A 173 -9.50 6.51 -12.34
N ALA A 174 -8.38 7.11 -12.73
CA ALA A 174 -8.11 8.53 -12.54
C ALA A 174 -9.07 9.38 -13.41
N GLU A 175 -9.24 9.05 -14.68
CA GLU A 175 -10.19 9.71 -15.58
C GLU A 175 -11.62 9.65 -15.02
N GLU A 176 -12.06 8.51 -14.50
CA GLU A 176 -13.38 8.34 -13.86
C GLU A 176 -13.51 9.10 -12.53
N ALA A 177 -12.40 9.36 -11.84
CA ALA A 177 -12.36 10.25 -10.67
C ALA A 177 -12.29 11.74 -11.08
N GLY A 178 -12.25 12.06 -12.38
CA GLY A 178 -12.12 13.43 -12.88
C GLY A 178 -10.71 13.98 -12.68
N ILE A 179 -9.70 13.12 -12.81
CA ILE A 179 -8.27 13.45 -12.81
C ILE A 179 -7.73 13.24 -14.24
N GLU A 180 -7.14 14.27 -14.83
CA GLU A 180 -6.40 14.16 -16.09
C GLU A 180 -4.94 13.72 -15.83
N VAL A 181 -4.55 12.59 -16.42
CA VAL A 181 -3.22 11.98 -16.23
C VAL A 181 -2.30 12.35 -17.38
N ILE A 182 -1.35 13.26 -17.14
CA ILE A 182 -0.32 13.61 -18.12
C ILE A 182 0.60 12.43 -18.39
N GLU A 183 1.20 11.89 -17.32
CA GLU A 183 2.21 10.86 -17.41
C GLU A 183 2.12 9.90 -16.23
N LEU A 184 2.50 8.64 -16.48
CA LEU A 184 2.67 7.64 -15.45
C LEU A 184 4.16 7.34 -15.31
N LEU A 185 4.76 7.83 -14.24
CA LEU A 185 6.17 7.70 -13.99
C LEU A 185 6.47 6.42 -13.20
N ASP A 186 7.62 5.82 -13.51
CA ASP A 186 8.14 4.70 -12.71
C ASP A 186 8.80 5.25 -11.44
N GLU A 187 8.51 4.62 -10.29
CA GLU A 187 8.98 5.07 -8.97
C GLU A 187 10.49 5.28 -8.87
N HIS A 188 11.26 4.32 -9.39
CA HIS A 188 12.72 4.44 -9.47
C HIS A 188 13.19 5.66 -10.27
N LYS A 189 12.47 6.04 -11.34
CA LYS A 189 12.83 7.22 -12.15
C LYS A 189 12.50 8.50 -11.40
N ALA A 190 11.39 8.54 -10.69
CA ALA A 190 11.03 9.68 -9.84
C ALA A 190 12.04 9.88 -8.71
N ALA A 191 12.44 8.78 -8.05
CA ALA A 191 13.48 8.81 -7.03
C ALA A 191 14.82 9.31 -7.61
N ALA A 192 15.18 8.87 -8.82
CA ALA A 192 16.36 9.37 -9.52
C ALA A 192 16.26 10.86 -9.86
N LEU A 193 15.08 11.32 -10.32
CA LEU A 193 14.79 12.73 -10.63
C LEU A 193 14.88 13.60 -9.38
N CYS A 194 14.30 13.14 -8.25
CA CYS A 194 14.37 13.80 -6.97
C CYS A 194 15.84 13.92 -6.50
N TYR A 195 16.59 12.81 -6.54
CA TYR A 195 18.02 12.82 -6.23
C TYR A 195 18.80 13.79 -7.12
N TRP A 196 18.59 13.74 -8.44
CA TRP A 196 19.21 14.66 -9.38
C TRP A 196 18.88 16.11 -9.03
N TRP A 197 17.61 16.43 -8.78
CA TRP A 197 17.18 17.79 -8.47
C TRP A 197 17.89 18.35 -7.23
N HIS A 198 17.91 17.60 -6.13
CA HIS A 198 18.56 18.05 -4.89
C HIS A 198 20.09 18.19 -5.02
N ASN A 199 20.71 17.41 -5.90
CA ASN A 199 22.17 17.38 -6.05
C ASN A 199 22.68 18.05 -7.34
N ARG A 200 21.81 18.69 -8.13
CA ARG A 200 22.12 19.18 -9.49
C ARG A 200 23.32 20.13 -9.56
N LYS A 201 23.55 20.93 -8.50
CA LYS A 201 24.70 21.85 -8.42
C LYS A 201 26.05 21.13 -8.22
N GLU A 202 26.01 19.93 -7.63
CA GLU A 202 27.17 19.10 -7.31
C GLU A 202 27.46 18.03 -8.38
N ILE A 203 26.46 17.69 -9.19
CA ILE A 203 26.60 16.75 -10.31
C ILE A 203 27.23 17.51 -11.50
N ARG A 204 28.56 17.66 -11.47
CA ARG A 204 29.36 18.22 -12.58
C ARG A 204 29.88 17.17 -13.55
N SER A 205 29.85 15.90 -13.15
CA SER A 205 30.28 14.75 -13.92
C SER A 205 29.29 13.61 -13.74
N SER A 206 29.36 12.64 -14.65
CA SER A 206 28.46 11.49 -14.60
C SER A 206 28.64 10.67 -13.32
N LYS A 207 27.54 10.35 -12.64
CA LYS A 207 27.51 9.51 -11.44
C LYS A 207 26.68 8.26 -11.69
N LYS A 208 27.14 7.14 -11.15
CA LYS A 208 26.32 5.92 -11.02
C LYS A 208 25.70 5.90 -9.63
N VAL A 209 24.38 5.77 -9.57
CA VAL A 209 23.60 5.78 -8.34
C VAL A 209 22.83 4.49 -8.24
N VAL A 210 22.90 3.84 -7.08
CA VAL A 210 22.03 2.72 -6.73
C VAL A 210 20.89 3.27 -5.90
N ILE A 211 19.67 3.01 -6.34
CA ILE A 211 18.44 3.39 -5.64
C ILE A 211 17.86 2.11 -5.06
N VAL A 212 17.70 2.10 -3.74
CA VAL A 212 17.03 1.03 -3.00
C VAL A 212 15.72 1.61 -2.47
N ASP A 213 14.62 1.14 -3.04
CA ASP A 213 13.26 1.51 -2.65
C ASP A 213 12.63 0.34 -1.90
N TRP A 214 12.45 0.47 -0.59
CA TRP A 214 11.87 -0.57 0.25
C TRP A 214 10.60 -0.08 0.93
N GLY A 215 9.50 -0.13 0.18
CA GLY A 215 8.18 0.25 0.65
C GLY A 215 7.46 -0.84 1.45
N SER A 216 6.19 -0.59 1.76
CA SER A 216 5.35 -1.56 2.47
C SER A 216 5.01 -2.81 1.66
N GLY A 217 4.88 -2.69 0.34
CA GLY A 217 4.49 -3.82 -0.53
C GLY A 217 5.62 -4.45 -1.36
N LYS A 218 6.76 -3.77 -1.53
CA LYS A 218 7.81 -4.21 -2.45
C LYS A 218 9.19 -3.73 -2.04
N LEU A 219 10.20 -4.42 -2.56
CA LEU A 219 11.59 -3.97 -2.60
C LEU A 219 12.04 -3.83 -4.05
N GLY A 220 12.36 -2.61 -4.46
CA GLY A 220 12.99 -2.26 -5.73
C GLY A 220 14.46 -1.92 -5.55
N VAL A 221 15.30 -2.41 -6.46
CA VAL A 221 16.69 -1.97 -6.60
C VAL A 221 16.91 -1.56 -8.05
N SER A 222 17.46 -0.37 -8.24
CA SER A 222 17.78 0.11 -9.57
C SER A 222 19.14 0.78 -9.63
N LEU A 223 19.78 0.68 -10.79
CA LEU A 223 21.03 1.35 -11.12
C LEU A 223 20.72 2.45 -12.13
N ALA A 224 21.02 3.69 -11.76
CA ALA A 224 20.87 4.86 -12.60
C ALA A 224 22.24 5.46 -12.92
N HIS A 225 22.41 5.91 -14.15
CA HIS A 225 23.48 6.79 -14.58
C HIS A 225 22.91 8.20 -14.68
N ILE A 226 23.43 9.12 -13.87
CA ILE A 226 22.92 10.49 -13.72
C ILE A 226 24.01 11.46 -14.15
N GLU A 227 23.71 12.24 -15.18
CA GLU A 227 24.52 13.32 -15.73
C GLU A 227 23.82 14.67 -15.46
N GLU A 228 24.45 15.79 -15.81
CA GLU A 228 23.94 17.14 -15.53
C GLU A 228 22.49 17.35 -16.01
N LYS A 229 22.10 16.78 -17.16
CA LYS A 229 20.77 16.96 -17.76
C LYS A 229 20.08 15.67 -18.16
N LYS A 230 20.61 14.52 -17.76
CA LYS A 230 20.15 13.21 -18.25
C LYS A 230 20.17 12.16 -17.15
N ILE A 231 19.07 11.43 -17.04
CA ILE A 231 18.95 10.26 -16.18
C ILE A 231 18.71 9.05 -17.06
N LYS A 232 19.59 8.05 -16.97
CA LYS A 232 19.46 6.79 -17.68
C LYS A 232 19.40 5.64 -16.67
N MET A 233 18.29 4.91 -16.66
CA MET A 233 18.18 3.68 -15.88
C MET A 233 18.93 2.57 -16.64
N GLU A 234 19.94 1.97 -16.00
CA GLU A 234 20.74 0.88 -16.57
C GLU A 234 20.15 -0.48 -16.20
N ALA A 235 19.66 -0.62 -14.97
CA ALA A 235 19.03 -1.85 -14.49
C ALA A 235 17.94 -1.53 -13.47
N VAL A 236 16.88 -2.34 -13.46
CA VAL A 236 15.80 -2.28 -12.47
C VAL A 236 15.40 -3.72 -12.15
N THR A 237 15.33 -4.04 -10.86
CA THR A 237 14.80 -5.30 -10.36
C THR A 237 13.89 -5.04 -9.17
N GLU A 238 12.83 -5.81 -9.02
CA GLU A 238 11.86 -5.65 -7.94
C GLU A 238 11.42 -7.03 -7.41
N SER A 239 11.10 -7.08 -6.12
CA SER A 239 10.43 -8.20 -5.46
C SER A 239 9.14 -7.71 -4.81
N VAL A 240 8.05 -8.43 -5.05
CA VAL A 240 6.69 -8.10 -4.57
C VAL A 240 6.28 -8.88 -3.33
N LYS A 241 7.18 -9.68 -2.75
CA LYS A 241 6.94 -10.48 -1.52
C LYS A 241 8.00 -10.15 -0.48
N PHE A 242 8.32 -8.87 -0.38
CA PHE A 242 9.39 -8.40 0.49
C PHE A 242 9.23 -6.91 0.82
N GLY A 243 8.15 -6.56 1.51
CA GLY A 243 7.89 -5.21 2.01
C GLY A 243 7.58 -5.16 3.51
N GLY A 244 7.36 -3.96 4.03
CA GLY A 244 6.95 -3.73 5.43
C GLY A 244 5.67 -4.46 5.85
N GLU A 245 4.79 -4.77 4.89
CA GLU A 245 3.58 -5.57 5.08
C GLU A 245 3.91 -7.03 5.45
N ASP A 246 4.86 -7.64 4.75
CA ASP A 246 5.30 -9.01 5.02
C ASP A 246 5.95 -9.11 6.41
N ILE A 247 6.72 -8.08 6.79
CA ILE A 247 7.31 -7.94 8.13
C ILE A 247 6.20 -7.85 9.18
N THR A 248 5.20 -6.99 8.94
CA THR A 248 4.06 -6.83 9.85
C THR A 248 3.31 -8.15 10.01
N ASN A 249 3.06 -8.90 8.94
CA ASN A 249 2.36 -10.19 8.99
C ASN A 249 3.14 -11.24 9.80
N ARG A 250 4.46 -11.31 9.65
CA ARG A 250 5.32 -12.18 10.48
C ARG A 250 5.28 -11.79 11.95
N LEU A 251 5.27 -10.50 12.25
CA LEU A 251 5.14 -10.00 13.62
C LEU A 251 3.77 -10.34 14.22
N VAL A 252 2.69 -10.16 13.47
CA VAL A 252 1.33 -10.52 13.91
C VAL A 252 1.28 -12.00 14.22
N ALA A 253 1.77 -12.86 13.32
CA ALA A 253 1.79 -14.31 13.54
C ALA A 253 2.60 -14.69 14.79
N TYR A 254 3.78 -14.10 14.96
CA TYR A 254 4.63 -14.32 16.13
C TYR A 254 3.94 -13.86 17.43
N MET A 255 3.35 -12.67 17.45
CA MET A 255 2.73 -12.11 18.65
C MET A 255 1.40 -12.80 19.00
N ALA A 256 0.63 -13.24 17.99
CA ALA A 256 -0.52 -14.10 18.18
C ALA A 256 -0.09 -15.42 18.86
N GLY A 257 0.98 -16.05 18.36
CA GLY A 257 1.56 -17.25 18.98
C GLY A 257 2.04 -17.03 20.42
N GLN A 258 2.62 -15.87 20.72
CA GLN A 258 3.00 -15.51 22.09
C GLN A 258 1.78 -15.41 23.01
N PHE A 259 0.71 -14.76 22.56
CA PHE A 259 -0.51 -14.66 23.33
C PHE A 259 -1.14 -16.04 23.59
N THR A 260 -1.26 -16.88 22.55
CA THR A 260 -1.92 -18.18 22.65
C THR A 260 -1.13 -19.14 23.53
N ASN A 261 0.20 -19.14 23.43
CA ASN A 261 1.07 -19.97 24.27
C ASN A 261 0.97 -19.58 25.76
N ASN A 262 0.92 -18.28 26.06
CA ASN A 262 0.84 -17.78 27.44
C ASN A 262 -0.54 -18.01 28.07
N ASN A 263 -1.61 -18.00 27.27
CA ASN A 263 -2.99 -18.11 27.75
C ASN A 263 -3.62 -19.49 27.54
N LYS A 264 -2.88 -20.44 26.95
CA LYS A 264 -3.34 -21.78 26.55
C LYS A 264 -4.58 -21.75 25.65
N ASP A 265 -4.69 -20.70 24.83
CA ASP A 265 -5.79 -20.53 23.88
C ASP A 265 -5.44 -21.17 22.53
N HIS A 266 -6.46 -21.43 21.71
CA HIS A 266 -6.28 -21.92 20.35
C HIS A 266 -5.93 -20.76 19.41
N TYR A 267 -4.82 -20.90 18.68
CA TYR A 267 -4.37 -19.92 17.68
C TYR A 267 -5.45 -19.62 16.63
N ASP A 268 -6.16 -20.66 16.20
CA ASP A 268 -7.25 -20.55 15.23
C ASP A 268 -8.42 -19.72 15.75
N GLU A 269 -8.69 -19.71 17.06
CA GLU A 269 -9.78 -18.90 17.61
C GLU A 269 -9.42 -17.41 17.61
N LEU A 270 -8.18 -17.09 18.02
CA LEU A 270 -7.68 -15.72 18.02
C LEU A 270 -7.62 -15.13 16.61
N THR A 271 -7.09 -15.90 15.66
CA THR A 271 -6.91 -15.43 14.27
C THR A 271 -8.20 -15.30 13.49
N ARG A 272 -9.30 -15.90 13.98
CA ARG A 272 -10.65 -15.71 13.43
C ARG A 272 -11.35 -14.46 13.97
N ASP A 273 -10.88 -13.88 15.07
CA ASP A 273 -11.42 -12.62 15.57
C ASP A 273 -10.76 -11.43 14.86
N VAL A 274 -11.47 -10.91 13.86
CA VAL A 274 -11.05 -9.78 13.02
C VAL A 274 -10.62 -8.57 13.87
N LYS A 275 -11.33 -8.26 14.96
CA LYS A 275 -11.03 -7.08 15.78
C LYS A 275 -9.70 -7.25 16.51
N VAL A 276 -9.48 -8.45 17.03
CA VAL A 276 -8.26 -8.80 17.78
C VAL A 276 -7.05 -8.73 16.86
N VAL A 277 -7.16 -9.30 15.66
CA VAL A 277 -6.07 -9.29 14.68
C VAL A 277 -5.79 -7.87 14.19
N GLU A 278 -6.80 -7.01 13.98
CA GLU A 278 -6.60 -5.59 13.64
C GLU A 278 -5.90 -4.79 14.75
N ILE A 279 -6.29 -5.00 16.02
CA ILE A 279 -5.62 -4.39 17.17
C ILE A 279 -4.16 -4.85 17.21
N LEU A 280 -3.92 -6.15 17.08
CA LEU A 280 -2.59 -6.74 17.11
C LEU A 280 -1.71 -6.18 16.00
N ARG A 281 -2.25 -6.12 14.78
CA ARG A 281 -1.59 -5.58 13.59
C ARG A 281 -1.23 -4.11 13.76
N SER A 282 -2.14 -3.29 14.30
CA SER A 282 -1.87 -1.88 14.59
C SER A 282 -0.69 -1.71 15.55
N HIS A 283 -0.62 -2.56 16.59
CA HIS A 283 0.52 -2.58 17.51
C HIS A 283 1.81 -3.10 16.86
N CYS A 284 1.74 -4.05 15.92
CA CYS A 284 2.90 -4.50 15.15
C CYS A 284 3.47 -3.40 14.24
N VAL A 285 2.62 -2.64 13.54
CA VAL A 285 3.04 -1.48 12.73
C VAL A 285 3.67 -0.41 13.61
N GLU A 286 3.05 -0.10 14.75
CA GLU A 286 3.62 0.86 15.72
C GLU A 286 4.97 0.38 16.28
N ALA A 287 5.07 -0.92 16.61
CA ALA A 287 6.29 -1.53 17.09
C ALA A 287 7.40 -1.48 16.04
N GLN A 288 7.10 -1.79 14.79
CA GLN A 288 8.04 -1.71 13.67
C GLN A 288 8.63 -0.29 13.55
N ALA A 289 7.77 0.73 13.54
CA ALA A 289 8.21 2.12 13.46
C ALA A 289 9.10 2.52 14.66
N LYS A 290 8.70 2.15 15.89
CA LYS A 290 9.46 2.49 17.11
C LYS A 290 10.77 1.74 17.22
N LEU A 291 10.84 0.47 16.83
CA LEU A 291 12.04 -0.36 16.94
C LEU A 291 13.14 0.01 15.91
N SER A 292 12.81 0.85 14.92
CA SER A 292 13.81 1.47 14.03
C SER A 292 14.79 2.37 14.79
N THR A 293 14.35 3.00 15.89
CA THR A 293 15.17 3.91 16.72
C THR A 293 15.32 3.44 18.17
N GLN A 294 14.38 2.64 18.67
CA GLN A 294 14.34 2.18 20.06
C GLN A 294 14.81 0.72 20.22
N LYS A 295 15.26 0.37 21.43
CA LYS A 295 15.69 -1.01 21.74
C LYS A 295 14.54 -1.96 22.03
N THR A 296 13.40 -1.45 22.53
CA THR A 296 12.24 -2.25 22.95
C THR A 296 10.95 -1.50 22.75
N TYR A 297 9.88 -2.22 22.40
CA TYR A 297 8.49 -1.76 22.39
C TYR A 297 7.69 -2.58 23.39
N LYS A 298 7.03 -1.91 24.34
CA LYS A 298 6.22 -2.53 25.39
C LYS A 298 4.86 -1.85 25.50
N LYS A 299 3.79 -2.62 25.48
CA LYS A 299 2.41 -2.16 25.69
C LYS A 299 1.59 -3.23 26.40
N VAL A 300 0.63 -2.79 27.21
CA VAL A 300 -0.42 -3.66 27.74
C VAL A 300 -1.70 -3.34 26.97
N ILE A 301 -2.20 -4.31 26.23
CA ILE A 301 -3.48 -4.24 25.52
C ILE A 301 -4.51 -4.85 26.47
N ARG A 302 -5.40 -4.02 27.01
CA ARG A 302 -6.43 -4.46 27.95
C ARG A 302 -7.58 -5.11 27.19
N ASP A 303 -8.18 -6.14 27.77
CA ASP A 303 -9.30 -6.89 27.19
C ASP A 303 -9.05 -7.24 25.71
N PHE A 304 -7.87 -7.82 25.46
CA PHE A 304 -7.39 -8.07 24.12
C PHE A 304 -8.18 -9.17 23.42
N HIS A 305 -8.42 -10.29 24.10
CA HIS A 305 -9.26 -11.38 23.58
C HIS A 305 -9.90 -12.14 24.74
N GLN A 306 -11.22 -12.34 24.67
CA GLN A 306 -12.00 -13.09 25.68
C GLN A 306 -11.74 -12.65 27.13
N GLY A 307 -11.68 -11.34 27.42
CA GLY A 307 -11.44 -10.82 28.77
C GLY A 307 -9.97 -10.82 29.21
N LYS A 308 -9.05 -11.37 28.40
CA LYS A 308 -7.63 -11.49 28.75
C LYS A 308 -6.84 -10.30 28.24
N ASN A 309 -5.96 -9.76 29.08
CA ASN A 309 -5.01 -8.72 28.68
C ASN A 309 -3.83 -9.32 27.92
N PHE A 310 -3.25 -8.57 26.99
CA PHE A 310 -2.02 -8.95 26.31
C PHE A 310 -0.86 -8.02 26.67
N GLN A 311 0.21 -8.60 27.20
CA GLN A 311 1.48 -7.91 27.37
C GLN A 311 2.30 -8.01 26.08
N PHE A 312 2.17 -7.00 25.22
CA PHE A 312 2.96 -6.89 24.01
C PHE A 312 4.37 -6.42 24.38
N ASN A 313 5.36 -7.29 24.27
CA ASN A 313 6.76 -6.97 24.55
C ASN A 313 7.66 -7.49 23.42
N LEU A 314 8.32 -6.58 22.71
CA LEU A 314 9.17 -6.91 21.58
C LEU A 314 10.48 -6.10 21.67
N SER A 315 11.62 -6.77 21.60
CA SER A 315 12.92 -6.11 21.49
C SER A 315 13.32 -5.92 20.03
N ARG A 316 14.19 -4.95 19.74
CA ARG A 316 14.75 -4.73 18.39
C ARG A 316 15.49 -5.96 17.90
N THR A 317 16.25 -6.62 18.77
CA THR A 317 16.96 -7.87 18.44
C THR A 317 15.98 -8.96 18.03
N LYS A 318 14.87 -9.12 18.77
CA LYS A 318 13.87 -10.14 18.44
C LYS A 318 13.10 -9.76 17.17
N TYR A 319 12.79 -8.48 16.97
CA TYR A 319 12.23 -7.95 15.74
C TYR A 319 13.10 -8.31 14.54
N ILE A 320 14.41 -7.99 14.56
CA ILE A 320 15.38 -8.35 13.50
C ILE A 320 15.47 -9.86 13.26
N TYR A 321 15.28 -10.68 14.29
CA TYR A 321 15.29 -12.13 14.13
C TYR A 321 14.01 -12.68 13.46
N ILE A 322 12.87 -11.99 13.61
CA ILE A 322 11.57 -12.45 13.08
C ILE A 322 11.43 -12.16 11.57
N TYR A 323 11.97 -11.03 11.09
CA TYR A 323 11.89 -10.66 9.68
C TYR A 323 13.14 -11.05 8.89
#